data_AF-A0A3M1V2S0-F1
#
_entry.id   AF-A0A3M1V2S0-F1
#
_cell.length_a   1.000
_cell.length_b   1.000
_cell.length_c   1.000
_cell.angle_alpha   90.00
_cell.angle_beta   90.00
_cell.angle_gamma   90.00
#
_symmetry.space_group_name_H-M   'P 1'
#
loop_
_entity.id
_entity.type
_entity.pdbx_description
1 polymer ?
#
loop_
_entity_poly.entity_id
_entity_poly.type
_entity_poly.pdbx_seq_one_letter_code
_entity_poly.pdbx_strand_id
1 'polypeptide(L)'
;MERRRKMSIGATGLVLGLCWIVDAGAEPREAIVEQFAALAGRAPDAAAGERLWTREGVRGRYCASCHGPDLTRAGRHQRTGKSIAPMAPSVNPDRYTDPKKVAKWLKRNCKWTFGRDCTPGEKADVLHWLSNL
;
A
#
# COMPACT_ATOMS: atom_id res chain seq x y z
N MET A 1 53.46 -40.49 41.69
CA MET A 1 53.80 -39.81 40.42
C MET A 1 53.36 -40.71 39.27
N GLU A 2 52.05 -40.82 39.01
CA GLU A 2 51.23 -39.92 38.15
C GLU A 2 51.57 -40.13 36.65
N ARG A 3 51.13 -41.24 36.05
CA ARG A 3 49.96 -41.39 35.15
C ARG A 3 49.84 -40.37 33.99
N ARG A 4 50.17 -40.90 32.81
CA ARG A 4 49.51 -40.79 31.48
C ARG A 4 49.12 -39.42 30.93
N ARG A 5 49.72 -39.14 29.76
CA ARG A 5 49.37 -38.17 28.71
C ARG A 5 47.84 -38.04 28.50
N LYS A 6 47.35 -36.80 28.48
CA LYS A 6 45.98 -36.44 28.06
C LYS A 6 46.00 -35.73 26.71
N MET A 7 45.29 -36.34 25.78
CA MET A 7 44.43 -35.82 24.70
C MET A 7 44.78 -34.51 23.97
N SER A 8 44.94 -34.66 22.65
CA SER A 8 44.79 -33.67 21.59
C SER A 8 43.42 -32.96 21.59
N ILE A 9 43.39 -31.68 21.21
CA ILE A 9 42.23 -31.04 20.55
C ILE A 9 42.78 -30.12 19.47
N GLY A 10 42.38 -30.39 18.23
CA GLY A 10 42.69 -29.58 17.06
C GLY A 10 41.57 -28.62 16.68
N ALA A 11 41.98 -27.64 15.88
CA ALA A 11 41.28 -27.02 14.76
C ALA A 11 39.96 -26.25 14.95
N THR A 12 39.82 -25.31 14.02
CA THR A 12 38.59 -24.63 13.55
C THR A 12 38.01 -23.53 14.43
N GLY A 13 38.48 -22.31 14.14
CA GLY A 13 37.70 -21.10 14.38
C GLY A 13 36.45 -21.11 13.49
N LEU A 14 35.29 -20.97 14.12
CA LEU A 14 34.01 -20.67 13.48
C LEU A 14 33.52 -19.36 14.08
N VAL A 15 33.81 -18.24 13.40
CA VAL A 15 33.16 -16.97 13.68
C VAL A 15 31.75 -17.08 13.10
N LEU A 16 30.77 -17.37 13.95
CA LEU A 16 29.35 -17.28 13.63
C LEU A 16 29.01 -15.80 13.38
N GLY A 17 28.96 -15.42 12.10
CA GLY A 17 28.42 -14.14 11.66
C GLY A 17 26.93 -14.09 11.96
N LEU A 18 26.54 -13.20 12.89
CA LEU A 18 25.16 -12.90 13.20
C LEU A 18 24.55 -12.12 12.02
N CYS A 19 23.90 -12.83 11.10
CA CYS A 19 23.09 -12.22 10.04
C CYS A 19 21.83 -11.66 10.70
N TRP A 20 21.81 -10.35 10.94
CA TRP A 20 20.60 -9.65 11.33
C TRP A 20 19.64 -9.68 10.13
N ILE A 21 18.63 -10.55 10.18
CA ILE A 21 17.47 -10.41 9.32
C ILE A 21 16.75 -9.16 9.84
N VAL A 22 16.89 -8.05 9.11
CA VAL A 22 16.04 -6.88 9.33
C VAL A 22 14.66 -7.29 8.84
N ASP A 23 13.77 -7.66 9.75
CA ASP A 23 12.35 -7.75 9.44
C ASP A 23 11.88 -6.31 9.20
N ALA A 24 11.95 -5.89 7.93
CA ALA A 24 11.31 -4.68 7.47
C ALA A 24 9.80 -4.91 7.60
N GLY A 25 9.25 -4.63 8.79
CA GLY A 25 7.82 -4.62 9.01
C GLY A 25 7.16 -3.80 7.89
N ALA A 26 6.08 -4.33 7.32
CA ALA A 26 5.41 -3.69 6.20
C ALA A 26 5.14 -2.21 6.52
N GLU A 27 5.62 -1.33 5.65
CA GLU A 27 5.37 0.11 5.72
C GLU A 27 3.84 0.36 5.83
N PRO A 28 3.39 1.46 6.47
CA PRO A 28 1.98 1.61 6.84
C PRO A 28 0.98 1.48 5.69
N ARG A 29 1.39 1.79 4.44
CA ARG A 29 0.52 1.72 3.25
C ARG A 29 0.33 0.27 2.81
N GLU A 30 1.42 -0.48 2.81
CA GLU A 30 1.55 -1.88 2.41
C GLU A 30 0.69 -2.75 3.32
N ALA A 31 0.72 -2.48 4.64
CA ALA A 31 -0.16 -3.15 5.59
C ALA A 31 -1.66 -2.93 5.28
N ILE A 32 -2.06 -1.75 4.80
CA ILE A 32 -3.46 -1.45 4.46
C ILE A 32 -3.84 -2.08 3.11
N VAL A 33 -2.92 -2.10 2.14
CA VAL A 33 -3.12 -2.83 0.87
C VAL A 33 -3.34 -4.31 1.16
N GLU A 34 -2.50 -4.91 2.01
CA GLU A 34 -2.57 -6.33 2.35
C GLU A 34 -3.88 -6.68 3.06
N GLN A 35 -4.42 -5.79 3.90
CA GLN A 35 -5.75 -5.98 4.51
C GLN A 35 -6.85 -6.13 3.46
N PHE A 36 -6.83 -5.32 2.39
CA PHE A 36 -7.82 -5.44 1.32
C PHE A 36 -7.55 -6.66 0.42
N ALA A 37 -6.28 -6.98 0.16
CA ALA A 37 -5.88 -8.14 -0.63
C ALA A 37 -6.29 -9.46 0.05
N ALA A 38 -6.09 -9.57 1.36
CA ALA A 38 -6.52 -10.71 2.17
C ALA A 38 -8.04 -10.90 2.12
N LEU A 39 -8.82 -9.81 2.23
CA LEU A 39 -10.28 -9.84 2.06
C LEU A 39 -10.72 -10.19 0.63
N ALA A 40 -9.89 -9.90 -0.37
CA ALA A 40 -10.15 -10.26 -1.76
C ALA A 40 -9.77 -11.71 -2.08
N GLY A 41 -8.95 -12.35 -1.25
CA GLY A 41 -8.38 -13.67 -1.51
C GLY A 41 -7.40 -13.70 -2.68
N ARG A 42 -6.78 -12.56 -3.03
CA ARG A 42 -5.81 -12.44 -4.12
C ARG A 42 -4.86 -11.26 -3.92
N ALA A 43 -3.69 -11.32 -4.57
CA ALA A 43 -2.75 -10.21 -4.64
C ALA A 43 -3.36 -9.00 -5.39
N PRO A 44 -2.92 -7.76 -5.07
CA PRO A 44 -3.32 -6.56 -5.79
C PRO A 44 -2.68 -6.49 -7.18
N ASP A 45 -3.39 -5.87 -8.14
CA ASP A 45 -2.92 -5.59 -9.51
C ASP A 45 -2.88 -4.07 -9.72
N ALA A 46 -1.67 -3.51 -9.84
CA ALA A 46 -1.48 -2.07 -10.04
C ALA A 46 -2.10 -1.57 -11.36
N ALA A 47 -2.02 -2.35 -12.44
CA ALA A 47 -2.60 -1.98 -13.72
C ALA A 47 -4.14 -1.99 -13.66
N ALA A 48 -4.74 -2.93 -12.91
CA ALA A 48 -6.16 -2.89 -12.61
C ALA A 48 -6.55 -1.65 -11.79
N GLY A 49 -5.71 -1.25 -10.84
CA GLY A 49 -5.90 -0.04 -10.04
C GLY A 49 -5.91 1.24 -10.89
N GLU A 50 -4.95 1.37 -11.80
CA GLU A 50 -4.89 2.48 -12.76
C GLU A 50 -6.10 2.50 -13.70
N ARG A 51 -6.50 1.34 -14.25
CA ARG A 51 -7.72 1.24 -15.07
C ARG A 51 -8.97 1.63 -14.28
N LEU A 52 -9.07 1.26 -13.00
CA LEU A 52 -10.19 1.65 -12.14
C LEU A 52 -10.23 3.17 -11.93
N TRP A 53 -9.08 3.82 -11.82
CA TRP A 53 -8.97 5.26 -11.59
C TRP A 53 -9.57 6.10 -12.74
N THR A 54 -9.37 5.64 -13.97
CA THR A 54 -9.84 6.32 -15.19
C THR A 54 -11.21 5.83 -15.67
N ARG A 55 -11.71 4.72 -15.12
CA ARG A 55 -13.00 4.15 -15.49
C ARG A 55 -14.16 5.09 -15.17
N GLU A 56 -15.00 5.36 -16.17
CA GLU A 56 -16.26 6.04 -15.97
C GLU A 56 -17.25 5.19 -15.15
N GLY A 57 -17.93 5.86 -14.24
CA GLY A 57 -19.00 5.32 -13.43
C GLY A 57 -20.33 5.98 -13.74
N VAL A 58 -21.18 6.10 -12.72
CA VAL A 58 -22.50 6.69 -12.89
C VAL A 58 -22.39 8.19 -13.17
N ARG A 59 -23.22 8.70 -14.08
CA ARG A 59 -23.28 10.13 -14.43
C ARG A 59 -21.92 10.69 -14.92
N GLY A 60 -21.13 9.88 -15.64
CA GLY A 60 -19.85 10.28 -16.22
C GLY A 60 -18.77 10.61 -15.19
N ARG A 61 -18.90 10.13 -13.94
CA ARG A 61 -17.93 10.38 -12.87
C ARG A 61 -16.80 9.37 -12.93
N TYR A 62 -15.58 9.81 -12.63
CA TYR A 62 -14.40 8.96 -12.50
C TYR A 62 -13.44 9.57 -11.47
N CYS A 63 -12.42 8.86 -11.01
CA CYS A 63 -11.59 9.33 -9.89
C CYS A 63 -10.78 10.59 -10.25
N ALA A 64 -10.15 10.60 -11.43
CA ALA A 64 -9.39 11.75 -11.94
C ALA A 64 -10.26 13.00 -12.15
N SER A 65 -11.58 12.87 -12.21
CA SER A 65 -12.51 13.99 -12.35
C SER A 65 -12.47 14.97 -11.16
N CYS A 66 -12.09 14.49 -9.95
CA CYS A 66 -11.81 15.32 -8.78
C CYS A 66 -10.32 15.48 -8.48
N HIS A 67 -9.51 14.48 -8.80
CA HIS A 67 -8.11 14.41 -8.40
C HIS A 67 -7.12 14.93 -9.44
N GLY A 68 -7.58 15.18 -10.66
CA GLY A 68 -6.75 15.57 -11.79
C GLY A 68 -6.00 14.40 -12.42
N PRO A 69 -5.37 14.63 -13.59
CA PRO A 69 -4.51 13.65 -14.25
C PRO A 69 -3.12 13.52 -13.61
N ASP A 70 -2.65 14.57 -12.92
CA ASP A 70 -1.36 14.59 -12.23
C ASP A 70 -1.58 14.52 -10.72
N LEU A 71 -1.24 13.36 -10.14
CA LEU A 71 -1.47 13.05 -8.73
C LEU A 71 -0.43 13.64 -7.78
N THR A 72 0.62 14.27 -8.32
CA THR A 72 1.55 15.11 -7.54
C THR A 72 0.98 16.51 -7.27
N ARG A 73 -0.10 16.88 -7.97
CA ARG A 73 -0.77 18.17 -7.81
C ARG A 73 -2.05 18.06 -6.99
N ALA A 74 -2.48 19.19 -6.44
CA ALA A 74 -3.75 19.27 -5.74
C ALA A 74 -4.92 19.12 -6.73
N GLY A 75 -5.87 18.26 -6.37
CA GLY A 75 -7.17 18.16 -7.04
C GLY A 75 -8.17 19.19 -6.54
N ARG A 76 -9.39 19.12 -7.07
CA ARG A 76 -10.51 19.97 -6.66
C ARG A 76 -11.82 19.20 -6.70
N HIS A 77 -12.56 19.22 -5.60
CA HIS A 77 -13.84 18.54 -5.52
C HIS A 77 -14.85 19.18 -6.48
N GLN A 78 -15.32 18.42 -7.48
CA GLN A 78 -16.15 18.94 -8.58
C GLN A 78 -17.36 19.77 -8.14
N ARG A 79 -18.09 19.32 -7.11
CA ARG A 79 -19.28 20.05 -6.62
C ARG A 79 -18.98 21.25 -5.72
N THR A 80 -17.94 21.19 -4.90
CA THR A 80 -17.75 22.16 -3.81
C THR A 80 -16.60 23.12 -4.05
N GLY A 81 -15.78 22.86 -5.06
CA GLY A 81 -14.58 23.65 -5.34
C GLY A 81 -13.47 23.50 -4.29
N LYS A 82 -13.67 22.71 -3.23
CA LYS A 82 -12.66 22.52 -2.19
C LYS A 82 -11.40 21.85 -2.75
N SER A 83 -10.23 22.38 -2.38
CA SER A 83 -8.95 21.79 -2.72
C SER A 83 -8.81 20.41 -2.09
N ILE A 84 -8.18 19.49 -2.83
CA ILE A 84 -7.85 18.15 -2.38
C ILE A 84 -6.33 18.01 -2.48
N ALA A 85 -5.65 17.76 -1.36
CA ALA A 85 -4.19 17.57 -1.36
C ALA A 85 -3.75 16.49 -2.38
N PRO A 86 -2.50 16.54 -2.87
CA PRO A 86 -1.95 15.53 -3.78
C PRO A 86 -2.17 14.09 -3.30
N MET A 87 -2.34 13.17 -4.23
CA MET A 87 -2.58 11.76 -3.95
C MET A 87 -1.27 10.96 -3.91
N ALA A 88 -0.28 11.33 -4.72
CA ALA A 88 1.01 10.64 -4.77
C ALA A 88 1.79 10.77 -3.44
N PRO A 89 2.18 9.66 -2.79
CA PRO A 89 3.01 9.68 -1.61
C PRO A 89 4.37 10.37 -1.80
N SER A 90 4.92 10.34 -3.02
CA SER A 90 6.17 11.03 -3.39
C SER A 90 6.20 12.54 -3.02
N VAL A 91 5.03 13.19 -2.95
CA VAL A 91 4.90 14.61 -2.54
C VAL A 91 3.95 14.81 -1.35
N ASN A 92 3.38 13.72 -0.81
CA ASN A 92 2.45 13.75 0.32
C ASN A 92 2.58 12.44 1.14
N PRO A 93 3.66 12.29 1.94
CA PRO A 93 4.02 11.03 2.59
C PRO A 93 2.98 10.51 3.59
N ASP A 94 2.14 11.40 4.14
CA ASP A 94 1.02 11.05 5.03
C ASP A 94 -0.16 10.40 4.29
N ARG A 95 -0.09 10.26 2.96
CA ARG A 95 -1.11 9.54 2.20
C ARG A 95 -1.10 8.07 2.54
N TYR A 96 -2.32 7.56 2.71
CA TYR A 96 -2.59 6.14 2.91
C TYR A 96 -1.96 5.53 4.17
N THR A 97 -1.69 6.33 5.22
CA THR A 97 -1.13 5.84 6.50
C THR A 97 -2.18 5.59 7.59
N ASP A 98 -3.40 6.13 7.44
CA ASP A 98 -4.52 5.93 8.37
C ASP A 98 -5.55 4.96 7.77
N PRO A 99 -5.67 3.71 8.27
CA PRO A 99 -6.59 2.70 7.74
C PRO A 99 -8.05 3.13 7.81
N LYS A 100 -8.46 3.84 8.88
CA LYS A 100 -9.84 4.30 9.05
C LYS A 100 -10.16 5.39 8.04
N LYS A 101 -9.22 6.29 7.78
CA LYS A 101 -9.35 7.34 6.76
C LYS A 101 -9.43 6.74 5.36
N VAL A 102 -8.57 5.78 5.03
CA VAL A 102 -8.58 5.07 3.74
C VAL A 102 -9.91 4.36 3.52
N ALA A 103 -10.34 3.52 4.46
CA ALA A 103 -11.59 2.76 4.35
C ALA A 103 -12.82 3.68 4.20
N LYS A 104 -12.87 4.77 4.99
CA LYS A 104 -13.95 5.77 4.92
C LYS A 104 -14.03 6.42 3.53
N TRP A 105 -12.91 6.88 2.99
CA TRP A 105 -12.91 7.62 1.73
C TRP A 105 -13.08 6.72 0.52
N LEU A 106 -12.50 5.51 0.51
CA LEU A 106 -12.78 4.53 -0.55
C LEU A 106 -14.27 4.20 -0.59
N LYS A 107 -14.91 3.91 0.55
CA LYS A 107 -16.36 3.64 0.61
C LYS A 107 -17.20 4.79 0.07
N ARG A 108 -16.88 6.04 0.45
CA ARG A 108 -17.62 7.23 0.02
C ARG A 108 -17.42 7.53 -1.46
N ASN A 109 -16.17 7.49 -1.92
CA ASN A 109 -15.81 7.84 -3.28
C ASN A 109 -16.29 6.77 -4.26
N CYS A 110 -16.15 5.48 -3.93
CA CYS A 110 -16.71 4.40 -4.76
C CYS A 110 -18.23 4.53 -4.91
N LYS A 111 -18.96 4.78 -3.82
CA LYS A 111 -20.41 5.00 -3.90
C LYS A 111 -20.78 6.23 -4.72
N TRP A 112 -20.01 7.31 -4.61
CA TRP A 112 -20.26 8.54 -5.36
C TRP A 112 -19.95 8.39 -6.85
N THR A 113 -18.86 7.70 -7.19
CA THR A 113 -18.37 7.50 -8.56
C THR A 113 -19.11 6.38 -9.28
N PHE A 114 -19.25 5.21 -8.65
CA PHE A 114 -19.76 3.99 -9.28
C PHE A 114 -21.17 3.59 -8.83
N GLY A 115 -21.78 4.30 -7.87
CA GLY A 115 -23.10 3.95 -7.34
C GLY A 115 -23.12 2.72 -6.42
N ARG A 116 -21.97 2.10 -6.18
CA ARG A 116 -21.79 0.94 -5.30
C ARG A 116 -20.50 1.06 -4.48
N ASP A 117 -20.37 0.26 -3.43
CA ASP A 117 -19.05 0.12 -2.80
C ASP A 117 -18.10 -0.61 -3.77
N CYS A 118 -16.81 -0.28 -3.71
CA CYS A 118 -15.80 -1.07 -4.40
C CYS A 118 -15.62 -2.40 -3.65
N THR A 119 -15.37 -3.46 -4.42
CA THR A 119 -14.97 -4.76 -3.87
C THR A 119 -13.65 -4.64 -3.11
N PRO A 120 -13.33 -5.58 -2.20
CA PRO A 120 -12.01 -5.61 -1.56
C PRO A 120 -10.87 -5.63 -2.59
N GLY A 121 -11.02 -6.40 -3.68
CA GLY A 121 -10.03 -6.44 -4.76
C GLY A 121 -9.83 -5.09 -5.45
N GLU A 122 -10.92 -4.42 -5.84
CA GLU A 122 -10.84 -3.06 -6.42
C GLU A 122 -10.17 -2.05 -5.48
N LYS A 123 -10.38 -2.18 -4.16
CA LYS A 123 -9.74 -1.33 -3.15
C LYS A 123 -8.25 -1.64 -3.01
N ALA A 124 -7.87 -2.92 -3.02
CA ALA A 124 -6.48 -3.36 -2.97
C ALA A 124 -5.71 -2.86 -4.20
N ASP A 125 -6.28 -3.06 -5.39
CA ASP A 125 -5.66 -2.70 -6.68
C ASP A 125 -5.39 -1.19 -6.77
N VAL A 126 -6.40 -0.35 -6.52
CA VAL A 126 -6.25 1.10 -6.62
C VAL A 126 -5.34 1.67 -5.55
N LEU A 127 -5.39 1.13 -4.33
CA LEU A 127 -4.53 1.60 -3.25
C LEU A 127 -3.08 1.18 -3.48
N HIS A 128 -2.86 -0.02 -4.01
CA HIS A 128 -1.54 -0.50 -4.37
C HIS A 128 -0.91 0.37 -5.46
N TRP A 129 -1.65 0.66 -6.54
CA TRP A 129 -1.18 1.57 -7.58
C TRP A 129 -0.86 2.96 -7.01
N LEU A 130 -1.79 3.57 -6.27
CA LEU A 130 -1.60 4.91 -5.68
C LEU A 130 -0.43 5.00 -4.70
N SER A 131 -0.15 3.92 -3.95
CA SER A 131 0.91 3.89 -2.95
C SER A 131 2.31 3.88 -3.57
N ASN A 132 2.41 3.60 -4.87
CA ASN A 132 3.67 3.53 -5.64
C ASN A 132 3.87 4.73 -6.58
N LEU A 133 3.16 5.85 -6.34
CA LEU A 133 3.26 7.12 -7.09
C LEU A 133 4.12 8.18 -6.40
#